data_AF-A0A6I8P667-F1
#
_entry.id   AF-A0A6I8P667-F1
#
_cell.length_a   1.000
_cell.length_b   1.000
_cell.length_c   1.000
_cell.angle_alpha   90.00
_cell.angle_beta   90.00
_cell.angle_gamma   90.00
#
_symmetry.space_group_name_H-M   'P 1'
#
loop_
_entity.id
_entity.type
_entity.pdbx_description
1 polymer ?
#
loop_
_entity_poly.entity_id
_entity_poly.type
_entity_poly.pdbx_seq_one_letter_code
_entity_poly.pdbx_strand_id
1 'polypeptide(L)'
;MHTPIEAIPCKVCGDRSSGVHYGVVTCEGCKGFFRRSQQGAAAYSCSRQRSCPIDRASRNRCQHCRLQKCLALGMSRDAVKFGRMSKKQRESLHAEVQKQLQQREQRLEEEETPPAAAAPAPPPLGPGLPETPVCPPEPYKEGNWGEVTSFSLFPIERLVRDVCQSFRQTCQFRLDHLQRLRPLLFSREEVAGYQRKTVWEMWQCCAWRLTEAIQSVVEFAKGLPGFMDLCQHDQIVLLKAGAMEVVLVKMSRAFNADNRTVFFEGKYGGPDIFRSLGCAELVGAIFDFCQSLCALRFSEDEISLYAALVLINTTRPCLQDREKVQRLQRLLEAGFHLLLGGSHRVDVLAKLPPKTKLRTLCSQHVEQLQAFQRLYPALAQDTFPPLYRELFSVEAETPGGGWPVTPHPLFPPPIPFAIQSPQGTIQLGAEFHKLSSLPGNVSVIFLTRCSPTTNNNCGIFEALSMCRALYPALGWILDCEPVVGLGLSLSVAELYFPSA
;
A
#
# COMPACT_ATOMS: atom_id res chain seq x y z
N MET A 1 30.97 -21.92 -3.09
CA MET A 1 31.73 -22.12 -1.85
C MET A 1 30.91 -21.58 -0.70
N HIS A 2 30.44 -22.44 0.21
CA HIS A 2 29.78 -21.99 1.44
C HIS A 2 30.85 -21.48 2.40
N THR A 3 30.79 -20.20 2.77
CA THR A 3 31.67 -19.64 3.80
C THR A 3 31.29 -20.23 5.16
N PRO A 4 32.26 -20.68 5.97
CA PRO A 4 32.00 -21.17 7.32
C PRO A 4 31.71 -19.99 8.25
N ILE A 5 30.47 -19.50 8.23
CA ILE A 5 30.00 -18.39 9.09
C ILE A 5 30.15 -18.74 10.58
N GLU A 6 30.23 -20.03 10.91
CA GLU A 6 30.43 -20.57 12.26
C GLU A 6 31.73 -20.08 12.94
N ALA A 7 32.70 -19.57 12.17
CA ALA A 7 33.93 -18.97 12.69
C ALA A 7 33.70 -17.59 13.36
N ILE A 8 32.59 -16.91 13.05
CA ILE A 8 32.25 -15.61 13.66
C ILE A 8 31.31 -15.86 14.84
N PRO A 9 31.65 -15.47 16.09
CA PRO A 9 30.77 -15.62 17.24
C PRO A 9 29.53 -14.72 17.11
N CYS A 10 28.42 -15.13 17.72
CA CYS A 10 27.18 -14.37 17.76
C CYS A 10 27.45 -12.97 18.33
N LYS A 11 27.20 -11.92 17.53
CA LYS A 11 27.48 -10.54 17.93
C LYS A 11 26.64 -10.08 19.14
N VAL A 12 25.52 -10.76 19.43
CA VAL A 12 24.65 -10.46 20.58
C VAL A 12 25.19 -11.02 21.89
N CYS A 13 25.54 -12.31 21.93
CA CYS A 13 25.85 -13.02 23.18
C CYS A 13 27.18 -13.79 23.20
N GLY A 14 27.96 -13.76 22.12
CA GLY A 14 29.26 -14.44 22.02
C GLY A 14 29.19 -15.96 21.78
N ASP A 15 28.00 -16.56 21.78
CA ASP A 15 27.80 -18.00 21.52
C ASP A 15 28.10 -18.37 20.04
N ARG A 16 28.27 -19.67 19.73
CA ARG A 16 28.53 -20.13 18.35
C ARG A 16 27.40 -19.68 17.42
N SER A 17 27.75 -18.97 16.33
CA SER A 17 26.75 -18.48 15.38
C SER A 17 26.28 -19.60 14.45
N SER A 18 25.05 -19.48 13.95
CA SER A 18 24.46 -20.41 12.97
C SER A 18 24.21 -19.75 11.61
N GLY A 19 24.57 -18.47 11.45
CA GLY A 19 24.33 -17.73 10.22
C GLY A 19 24.02 -16.25 10.45
N VAL A 20 23.72 -15.56 9.34
CA VAL A 20 23.18 -14.21 9.37
C VAL A 20 21.66 -14.30 9.50
N HIS A 21 21.13 -13.87 10.64
CA HIS A 21 19.69 -13.84 10.89
C HIS A 21 19.26 -12.41 11.13
N TYR A 22 18.20 -11.97 10.45
CA TYR A 22 17.68 -10.60 10.56
C TYR A 22 18.74 -9.51 10.30
N GLY A 23 19.72 -9.79 9.44
CA GLY A 23 20.79 -8.86 9.07
C GLY A 23 22.07 -8.93 9.92
N VAL A 24 22.12 -9.75 10.98
CA VAL A 24 23.26 -9.84 11.89
C VAL A 24 23.71 -11.29 12.11
N VAL A 25 25.02 -11.52 12.20
CA VAL A 25 25.57 -12.85 12.55
C VAL A 25 25.18 -13.21 13.98
N THR A 26 24.32 -14.22 14.13
CA THR A 26 23.76 -14.60 15.43
C THR A 26 23.65 -16.12 15.61
N CYS A 27 23.50 -16.55 16.86
CA CYS A 27 23.19 -17.94 17.21
C CYS A 27 21.68 -18.20 17.14
N GLU A 28 21.29 -19.49 17.06
CA GLU A 28 19.87 -19.89 17.07
C GLU A 28 19.10 -19.35 18.29
N GLY A 29 19.76 -19.25 19.45
CA GLY A 29 19.16 -18.71 20.66
C GLY A 29 18.76 -17.24 20.54
N CYS A 30 19.61 -16.40 19.92
CA CYS A 30 19.30 -14.97 19.73
C CYS A 30 18.37 -14.73 18.53
N LYS A 31 18.47 -15.54 17.48
CA LYS A 31 17.50 -15.58 16.38
C LYS A 31 16.09 -15.86 16.89
N GLY A 32 15.91 -16.95 17.65
CA GLY A 32 14.62 -17.34 18.20
C GLY A 32 14.08 -16.33 19.20
N PHE A 33 14.96 -15.78 20.06
CA PHE A 33 14.60 -14.71 20.98
C PHE A 33 14.10 -13.46 20.26
N PHE A 34 14.84 -12.98 19.25
CA PHE A 34 14.45 -11.82 18.46
C PHE A 34 13.12 -12.04 17.73
N ARG A 35 12.93 -13.21 17.10
CA ARG A 35 11.68 -13.58 16.43
C ARG A 35 10.47 -13.51 17.36
N ARG A 36 10.55 -14.11 18.56
CA ARG A 36 9.46 -14.10 19.55
C ARG A 36 9.17 -12.70 20.07
N SER A 37 10.24 -11.95 20.34
CA SER A 37 10.16 -10.57 20.84
C SER A 37 9.58 -9.57 19.83
N GLN A 38 9.48 -9.97 18.56
CA GLN A 38 8.93 -9.17 17.46
C GLN A 38 7.55 -9.64 16.98
N GLN A 39 7.09 -10.83 17.40
CA GLN A 39 5.79 -11.41 17.01
C GLN A 39 4.68 -11.10 18.02
N GLY A 40 5.00 -11.09 19.31
CA GLY A 40 4.13 -10.55 20.36
C GLY A 40 4.60 -9.16 20.80
N ALA A 41 3.69 -8.32 21.31
CA ALA A 41 4.03 -7.05 21.96
C ALA A 41 4.75 -7.30 23.31
N ALA A 42 5.93 -7.93 23.26
CA ALA A 42 6.70 -8.28 24.44
C ALA A 42 7.32 -7.01 25.03
N ALA A 43 6.62 -6.38 25.96
CA ALA A 43 7.11 -5.24 26.73
C ALA A 43 8.06 -5.72 27.83
N TYR A 44 9.32 -6.01 27.48
CA TYR A 44 10.32 -6.34 28.49
C TYR A 44 10.76 -5.08 29.23
N SER A 45 10.71 -5.12 30.56
CA SER A 45 11.31 -4.12 31.43
C SER A 45 12.66 -4.61 31.96
N CYS A 46 13.57 -3.68 32.21
CA CYS A 46 14.80 -3.97 32.94
C CYS A 46 14.60 -3.60 34.41
N SER A 47 14.91 -4.52 35.32
CA SER A 47 14.91 -4.30 36.77
C SER A 47 16.20 -3.64 37.30
N ARG A 48 17.11 -3.24 36.41
CA ARG A 48 18.39 -2.58 36.71
C ARG A 48 18.51 -1.29 35.87
N GLN A 49 19.74 -0.85 35.62
CA GLN A 49 20.09 0.40 34.93
C GLN A 49 20.03 0.29 33.39
N ARG A 50 19.24 -0.64 32.82
CA ARG A 50 19.13 -0.91 31.36
C ARG A 50 20.45 -1.24 30.65
N SER A 51 21.52 -1.55 31.37
CA SER A 51 22.87 -1.82 30.86
C SER A 51 23.37 -3.24 31.17
N CYS A 52 22.48 -4.22 31.36
CA CYS A 52 22.88 -5.57 31.74
C CYS A 52 23.82 -6.20 30.69
N PRO A 53 24.96 -6.79 31.10
CA PRO A 53 25.84 -7.51 30.18
C PRO A 53 25.10 -8.70 29.58
N ILE A 54 25.29 -8.93 28.29
CA ILE A 54 24.67 -10.02 27.51
C ILE A 54 25.80 -10.88 26.94
N ASP A 55 26.00 -12.03 27.57
CA ASP A 55 26.92 -13.09 27.18
C ASP A 55 26.19 -14.46 27.14
N ARG A 56 26.90 -15.55 26.83
CA ARG A 56 26.32 -16.89 26.69
C ARG A 56 25.59 -17.36 27.96
N ALA A 57 26.11 -17.04 29.14
CA ALA A 57 25.55 -17.44 30.43
C ALA A 57 24.49 -16.46 30.95
N SER A 58 24.63 -15.17 30.67
CA SER A 58 23.80 -14.09 31.23
C SER A 58 22.67 -13.63 30.30
N ARG A 59 22.65 -14.03 29.03
CA ARG A 59 21.66 -13.57 28.02
C ARG A 59 20.19 -13.74 28.40
N ASN A 60 19.85 -14.64 29.32
CA ASN A 60 18.47 -14.84 29.77
C ASN A 60 18.09 -14.00 31.00
N ARG A 61 19.06 -13.35 31.68
CA ARG A 61 18.83 -12.58 32.92
C ARG A 61 18.03 -11.30 32.71
N CYS A 62 18.12 -10.69 31.54
CA CYS A 62 17.40 -9.46 31.22
C CYS A 62 16.99 -9.45 29.75
N GLN A 63 15.71 -9.75 29.50
CA GLN A 63 15.15 -9.78 28.14
C GLN A 63 15.15 -8.38 27.50
N HIS A 64 14.94 -7.32 28.29
CA HIS A 64 15.01 -5.94 27.81
C HIS A 64 16.38 -5.61 27.22
N CYS A 65 17.46 -5.77 27.99
CA CYS A 65 18.82 -5.46 27.53
C CYS A 65 19.26 -6.38 26.40
N ARG A 66 18.82 -7.65 26.38
CA ARG A 66 19.08 -8.55 25.27
C ARG A 66 18.44 -8.06 23.97
N LEU A 67 17.17 -7.66 24.02
CA LEU A 67 16.45 -7.14 22.85
C LEU A 67 17.04 -5.81 22.38
N GLN A 68 17.36 -4.90 23.30
CA GLN A 68 18.03 -3.64 22.98
C GLN A 68 19.38 -3.89 22.30
N LYS A 69 20.18 -4.86 22.77
CA LYS A 69 21.44 -5.23 22.12
C LYS A 69 21.23 -5.81 20.71
N CYS A 70 20.18 -6.62 20.50
CA CYS A 70 19.82 -7.11 19.17
C CYS A 70 19.52 -5.95 18.20
N LEU A 71 18.71 -4.98 18.63
CA LEU A 71 18.32 -3.82 17.81
C LEU A 71 19.51 -2.90 17.55
N ALA A 72 20.34 -2.62 18.56
CA ALA A 72 21.53 -1.78 18.44
C ALA A 72 22.56 -2.33 17.45
N LEU A 73 22.65 -3.66 17.34
CA LEU A 73 23.50 -4.34 16.35
C LEU A 73 22.87 -4.38 14.94
N GLY A 74 21.66 -3.86 14.76
CA GLY A 74 20.99 -3.77 13.48
C GLY A 74 20.11 -4.97 13.13
N MET A 75 19.71 -5.81 14.10
CA MET A 75 18.74 -6.88 13.80
C MET A 75 17.39 -6.27 13.40
N SER A 76 16.89 -6.60 12.22
CA SER A 76 15.63 -6.06 11.67
C SER A 76 14.81 -7.13 10.95
N ARG A 77 13.48 -7.05 11.07
CA ARG A 77 12.55 -7.90 10.31
C ARG A 77 12.64 -7.63 8.81
N ASP A 78 12.88 -6.38 8.43
CA ASP A 78 12.93 -5.97 7.03
C ASP A 78 14.20 -6.45 6.34
N ALA A 79 15.26 -6.77 7.09
CA ALA A 79 16.47 -7.38 6.55
C ALA A 79 16.25 -8.78 5.97
N VAL A 80 15.14 -9.45 6.32
CA VAL A 80 14.74 -10.75 5.76
C VAL A 80 14.11 -10.61 4.38
N LYS A 81 13.43 -9.48 4.10
CA LYS A 81 12.74 -9.20 2.83
C LYS A 81 13.71 -9.02 1.65
N PHE A 82 14.97 -8.70 1.93
CA PHE A 82 15.97 -8.48 0.87
C PHE A 82 16.60 -9.75 0.30
N GLY A 83 16.34 -10.94 0.87
CA GLY A 83 16.53 -12.28 0.26
C GLY A 83 17.93 -12.69 -0.24
N ARG A 84 18.84 -11.75 -0.51
CA ARG A 84 20.20 -11.94 -1.01
C ARG A 84 21.03 -10.78 -0.47
N MET A 85 22.00 -11.08 0.39
CA MET A 85 22.99 -10.07 0.81
C MET A 85 23.62 -9.43 -0.42
N SER A 86 23.72 -8.09 -0.43
CA SER A 86 24.43 -7.36 -1.47
C SER A 86 25.84 -7.90 -1.64
N LYS A 87 26.41 -7.78 -2.84
CA LYS A 87 27.78 -8.23 -3.14
C LYS A 87 28.78 -7.64 -2.12
N LYS A 88 28.65 -6.34 -1.82
CA LYS A 88 29.45 -5.62 -0.82
C LYS A 88 29.34 -6.21 0.60
N GLN A 89 28.13 -6.55 1.05
CA GLN A 89 27.94 -7.17 2.38
C GLN A 89 28.49 -8.60 2.43
N ARG A 90 28.40 -9.34 1.32
CA ARG A 90 28.93 -10.70 1.21
C ARG A 90 30.46 -10.70 1.27
N GLU A 91 31.10 -9.78 0.56
CA GLU A 91 32.56 -9.60 0.57
C GLU A 91 33.06 -9.15 1.95
N SER A 92 32.38 -8.21 2.60
CA SER A 92 32.70 -7.78 3.96
C SER A 92 32.60 -8.92 4.99
N LEU A 93 31.57 -9.79 4.87
CA LEU A 93 31.45 -10.97 5.72
C LEU A 93 32.57 -11.98 5.46
N HIS A 94 32.96 -12.17 4.20
CA HIS A 94 34.05 -13.08 3.83
C HIS A 94 35.40 -12.62 4.39
N ALA A 95 35.68 -11.32 4.34
CA ALA A 95 36.88 -10.73 4.92
C ALA A 95 36.92 -10.89 6.45
N GLU A 96 35.79 -10.69 7.14
CA GLU A 96 35.70 -10.89 8.59
C GLU A 96 35.89 -12.38 8.98
N VAL A 97 35.34 -13.33 8.20
CA VAL A 97 35.57 -14.76 8.42
C VAL A 97 37.06 -15.10 8.29
N GLN A 98 37.73 -14.62 7.23
CA GLN A 98 39.16 -14.90 7.02
C GLN A 98 40.03 -14.32 8.12
N LYS A 99 39.73 -13.10 8.58
CA LYS A 99 40.42 -12.47 9.71
C LYS A 99 40.31 -13.29 11.00
N GLN A 100 39.11 -13.82 11.30
CA GLN A 100 38.90 -14.64 12.49
C GLN A 100 39.62 -16.00 12.43
N LEU A 101 39.72 -16.61 11.23
CA LEU A 101 40.46 -17.84 11.04
C LEU A 101 41.97 -17.63 11.21
N GLN A 102 42.54 -16.58 10.61
CA GLN A 102 43.96 -16.22 10.79
C GLN A 102 44.29 -15.93 12.26
N GLN A 103 43.42 -15.20 12.97
CA GLN A 103 43.58 -14.94 14.41
C GLN A 103 43.44 -16.20 15.28
N ARG A 104 42.82 -17.26 14.77
CA ARG A 104 42.69 -18.54 15.46
C ARG A 104 43.90 -19.42 15.19
N GLU A 105 44.42 -19.41 13.97
CA GLU A 105 45.67 -20.08 13.58
C GLU A 105 46.87 -19.47 14.33
N GLN A 106 47.00 -18.14 14.36
CA GLN A 106 48.05 -17.45 15.12
C GLN A 106 48.02 -17.75 16.62
N ARG A 107 46.83 -17.88 17.22
CA ARG A 107 46.70 -18.27 18.63
C ARG A 107 47.09 -19.72 18.90
N LEU A 108 46.89 -20.60 17.94
CA LEU A 108 47.32 -22.00 18.05
C LEU A 108 48.85 -22.11 17.86
N GLU A 109 49.44 -21.29 16.99
CA GLU A 109 50.90 -21.20 16.79
C GLU A 109 51.63 -20.57 18.00
N GLU A 110 51.02 -19.59 18.68
CA GLU A 110 51.53 -19.01 19.93
C GLU A 110 51.41 -19.96 21.13
N GLU A 111 50.50 -20.95 21.08
CA GLU A 111 50.31 -21.96 22.14
C GLU A 111 51.21 -23.22 21.92
N GLU A 112 51.77 -23.40 20.73
CA GLU A 112 52.70 -24.52 20.38
C GLU A 112 54.20 -24.17 20.47
N THR A 113 54.58 -22.93 20.83
CA THR A 113 55.99 -22.59 21.08
C THR A 113 56.37 -22.82 22.55
N PRO A 114 57.34 -23.71 22.88
CA PRO A 114 57.70 -23.96 24.28
C PRO A 114 58.45 -22.75 24.86
N PRO A 115 58.12 -22.26 26.07
CA PRO A 115 58.97 -21.33 26.77
C PRO A 115 60.26 -22.04 27.22
N ALA A 116 61.40 -21.57 26.71
CA ALA A 116 62.70 -21.96 27.21
C ALA A 116 62.95 -21.35 28.61
N ALA A 117 63.48 -22.20 29.50
CA ALA A 117 64.23 -21.91 30.73
C ALA A 117 63.48 -21.61 32.06
N ALA A 118 63.46 -22.66 32.89
CA ALA A 118 64.03 -22.76 34.25
C ALA A 118 63.32 -22.17 35.51
N ALA A 119 62.70 -23.10 36.27
CA ALA A 119 62.82 -23.38 37.73
C ALA A 119 62.25 -22.39 38.80
N PRO A 120 62.05 -22.82 40.08
CA PRO A 120 61.48 -24.08 40.61
C PRO A 120 60.34 -23.84 41.66
N ALA A 121 59.67 -24.93 42.05
CA ALA A 121 58.50 -25.00 42.95
C ALA A 121 58.77 -24.77 44.46
N PRO A 122 57.71 -24.53 45.26
CA PRO A 122 57.48 -25.33 46.49
C PRO A 122 56.02 -25.86 46.65
N PRO A 123 55.75 -26.74 47.65
CA PRO A 123 54.85 -27.90 47.54
C PRO A 123 53.44 -27.71 48.18
N PRO A 124 52.55 -28.74 48.14
CA PRO A 124 51.10 -28.60 48.17
C PRO A 124 50.45 -29.01 49.50
N LEU A 125 49.21 -28.59 49.75
CA LEU A 125 48.36 -29.17 50.80
C LEU A 125 46.88 -29.21 50.36
N GLY A 126 46.44 -30.42 49.98
CA GLY A 126 45.35 -31.13 50.66
C GLY A 126 43.88 -30.78 50.31
N PRO A 127 42.96 -31.75 50.49
CA PRO A 127 41.86 -32.00 49.56
C PRO A 127 40.46 -31.87 50.17
N GLY A 128 39.41 -31.79 49.34
CA GLY A 128 38.05 -32.07 49.82
C GLY A 128 36.90 -31.53 48.96
N LEU A 129 36.40 -32.40 48.10
CA LEU A 129 35.07 -32.50 47.44
C LEU A 129 33.84 -32.10 48.31
N PRO A 130 32.58 -32.15 47.82
CA PRO A 130 32.02 -31.63 46.56
C PRO A 130 30.58 -31.03 46.73
N GLU A 131 29.98 -30.65 45.59
CA GLU A 131 28.53 -30.66 45.25
C GLU A 131 27.52 -29.65 45.84
N THR A 132 26.79 -29.05 44.89
CA THR A 132 25.54 -28.25 44.97
C THR A 132 24.31 -29.14 45.29
N PRO A 133 23.02 -28.72 45.18
CA PRO A 133 22.38 -27.39 45.04
C PRO A 133 21.13 -27.21 45.97
N VAL A 134 20.39 -26.10 45.82
CA VAL A 134 18.91 -26.03 45.60
C VAL A 134 18.34 -24.71 46.18
N CYS A 135 17.62 -23.97 45.33
CA CYS A 135 16.80 -22.81 45.67
C CYS A 135 15.43 -23.22 46.24
N PRO A 136 14.70 -22.29 46.87
CA PRO A 136 13.24 -22.24 46.76
C PRO A 136 12.72 -20.89 46.18
N PRO A 137 11.53 -20.87 45.53
CA PRO A 137 10.95 -19.68 44.89
C PRO A 137 9.71 -19.09 45.60
N GLU A 138 9.24 -17.95 45.03
CA GLU A 138 7.90 -17.29 45.14
C GLU A 138 7.60 -16.40 46.38
N PRO A 139 6.64 -15.43 46.35
CA PRO A 139 5.76 -15.02 45.25
C PRO A 139 5.58 -13.50 44.98
N TYR A 140 4.93 -13.26 43.85
CA TYR A 140 4.41 -12.05 43.21
C TYR A 140 3.21 -11.42 43.97
N LYS A 141 3.03 -10.09 43.85
CA LYS A 141 1.73 -9.40 44.08
C LYS A 141 1.46 -8.36 42.99
N GLU A 142 0.20 -8.35 42.58
CA GLU A 142 -0.41 -7.59 41.49
C GLU A 142 -0.63 -6.10 41.80
N GLY A 143 -0.68 -5.32 40.71
CA GLY A 143 -1.71 -4.29 40.51
C GLY A 143 -1.30 -2.83 40.76
N ASN A 144 -1.06 -2.08 39.68
CA ASN A 144 -1.72 -0.78 39.52
C ASN A 144 -1.77 -0.35 38.04
N TRP A 145 -2.94 0.17 37.65
CA TRP A 145 -3.20 0.81 36.36
C TRP A 145 -2.63 2.22 36.37
N GLY A 146 -1.69 2.53 35.46
CA GLY A 146 -1.11 3.87 35.37
C GLY A 146 -0.31 4.09 34.09
N GLU A 147 -0.79 5.06 33.30
CA GLU A 147 -0.06 5.86 32.30
C GLU A 147 0.71 5.12 31.19
N VAL A 148 0.09 5.10 30.00
CA VAL A 148 0.78 4.75 28.75
C VAL A 148 1.77 5.86 28.43
N THR A 149 3.04 5.62 28.78
CA THR A 149 4.16 6.50 28.47
C THR A 149 4.43 6.50 26.96
N SER A 150 4.54 7.72 26.42
CA SER A 150 4.98 8.24 25.10
C SER A 150 5.81 7.34 24.13
N PHE A 151 6.40 6.21 24.54
CA PHE A 151 7.28 5.39 23.70
C PHE A 151 6.59 4.39 22.74
N SER A 152 5.27 4.14 22.87
CA SER A 152 4.54 3.17 22.02
C SER A 152 3.71 3.77 20.88
N LEU A 153 3.68 5.10 20.72
CA LEU A 153 2.88 5.79 19.71
C LEU A 153 3.53 5.89 18.33
N PHE A 154 4.87 5.83 18.27
CA PHE A 154 5.62 6.02 17.03
C PHE A 154 5.18 5.13 15.84
N PRO A 155 4.83 3.83 16.04
CA PRO A 155 4.31 3.00 14.95
C PRO A 155 2.93 3.44 14.44
N ILE A 156 2.08 3.97 15.32
CA ILE A 156 0.72 4.43 15.00
C ILE A 156 0.77 5.80 14.31
N GLU A 157 1.59 6.72 14.80
CA GLU A 157 1.81 8.03 14.16
C GLU A 157 2.35 7.86 12.74
N ARG A 158 3.30 6.93 12.55
CA ARG A 158 3.80 6.59 11.22
C ARG A 158 2.69 6.01 10.34
N LEU A 159 1.90 5.06 10.84
CA LEU A 159 0.75 4.51 10.12
C LEU A 159 -0.21 5.63 9.68
N VAL A 160 -0.59 6.51 10.60
CA VAL A 160 -1.49 7.65 10.32
C VAL A 160 -0.92 8.50 9.19
N ARG A 161 0.35 8.92 9.29
CA ARG A 161 1.01 9.71 8.25
C ARG A 161 0.99 9.00 6.88
N ASP A 162 1.32 7.71 6.85
CA ASP A 162 1.42 6.94 5.61
C ASP A 162 0.02 6.77 4.97
N VAL A 163 -1.03 6.56 5.76
CA VAL A 163 -2.44 6.53 5.31
C VAL A 163 -2.87 7.88 4.75
N CYS A 164 -2.63 8.98 5.49
CA CYS A 164 -2.96 10.33 5.05
C CYS A 164 -2.22 10.70 3.76
N GLN A 165 -0.96 10.27 3.63
CA GLN A 165 -0.18 10.48 2.40
C GLN A 165 -0.78 9.71 1.22
N SER A 166 -1.05 8.42 1.38
CA SER A 166 -1.67 7.59 0.34
C SER A 166 -3.03 8.16 -0.11
N PHE A 167 -3.85 8.59 0.84
CA PHE A 167 -5.14 9.20 0.54
C PHE A 167 -4.99 10.48 -0.30
N ARG A 168 -4.07 11.38 0.09
CA ARG A 168 -3.82 12.62 -0.66
C ARG A 168 -3.30 12.38 -2.07
N GLN A 169 -2.39 11.43 -2.25
CA GLN A 169 -1.81 11.09 -3.56
C GLN A 169 -2.82 10.45 -4.52
N THR A 170 -3.87 9.85 -3.97
CA THR A 170 -4.90 9.12 -4.74
C THR A 170 -6.21 9.90 -4.83
N CYS A 171 -6.23 11.15 -4.38
CA CYS A 171 -7.35 12.07 -4.64
C CYS A 171 -7.09 12.81 -5.95
N GLN A 172 -8.06 12.79 -6.87
CA GLN A 172 -7.95 13.45 -8.17
C GLN A 172 -7.66 14.95 -8.05
N PHE A 173 -8.25 15.60 -7.04
CA PHE A 173 -8.07 17.01 -6.76
C PHE A 173 -7.65 17.25 -5.30
N ARG A 174 -6.75 18.23 -5.12
CA ARG A 174 -6.46 18.80 -3.81
C ARG A 174 -7.66 19.60 -3.32
N LEU A 175 -7.86 19.62 -2.00
CA LEU A 175 -9.01 20.29 -1.39
C LEU A 175 -9.04 21.80 -1.68
N ASP A 176 -7.89 22.47 -1.65
CA ASP A 176 -7.77 23.90 -1.95
C ASP A 176 -8.21 24.22 -3.39
N HIS A 177 -7.95 23.30 -4.33
CA HIS A 177 -8.40 23.45 -5.70
C HIS A 177 -9.91 23.29 -5.82
N LEU A 178 -10.50 22.28 -5.18
CA LEU A 178 -11.96 22.10 -5.14
C LEU A 178 -12.66 23.32 -4.52
N GLN A 179 -12.10 23.89 -3.45
CA GLN A 179 -12.61 25.11 -2.83
C GLN A 179 -12.62 26.30 -3.80
N ARG A 180 -11.56 26.48 -4.62
CA ARG A 180 -11.51 27.53 -5.65
C ARG A 180 -12.54 27.34 -6.76
N LEU A 181 -12.96 26.10 -7.02
CA LEU A 181 -13.96 25.79 -8.05
C LEU A 181 -15.41 25.92 -7.54
N ARG A 182 -15.64 26.07 -6.23
CA ARG A 182 -17.00 26.18 -5.65
C ARG A 182 -17.89 27.27 -6.27
N PRO A 183 -17.37 28.46 -6.68
CA PRO A 183 -18.19 29.47 -7.35
C PRO A 183 -18.62 29.07 -8.77
N LEU A 184 -17.97 28.08 -9.38
CA LEU A 184 -18.29 27.62 -10.74
C LEU A 184 -19.48 26.67 -10.70
N LEU A 185 -20.68 27.25 -10.74
CA LEU A 185 -21.94 26.51 -10.80
C LEU A 185 -22.35 26.22 -12.24
N PHE A 186 -23.05 25.11 -12.46
CA PHE A 186 -23.73 24.86 -13.73
C PHE A 186 -24.81 25.92 -13.97
N SER A 187 -24.88 26.45 -15.20
CA SER A 187 -25.97 27.32 -15.63
C SER A 187 -27.26 26.52 -15.82
N ARG A 188 -28.40 27.23 -15.88
CA ARG A 188 -29.70 26.59 -16.13
C ARG A 188 -29.74 25.84 -17.45
N GLU A 189 -29.11 26.38 -18.50
CA GLU A 189 -29.00 25.76 -19.82
C GLU A 189 -28.15 24.49 -19.79
N GLU A 190 -27.05 24.50 -19.03
CA GLU A 190 -26.18 23.34 -18.86
C GLU A 190 -26.90 22.22 -18.09
N VAL A 191 -27.58 22.55 -16.98
CA VAL A 191 -28.43 21.60 -16.25
C VAL A 191 -29.48 20.99 -17.17
N ALA A 192 -30.17 21.82 -17.96
CA ALA A 192 -31.15 21.33 -18.94
C ALA A 192 -30.50 20.44 -20.02
N GLY A 193 -29.24 20.67 -20.36
CA GLY A 193 -28.44 19.80 -21.23
C GLY A 193 -28.30 18.38 -20.67
N TYR A 194 -27.98 18.23 -19.38
CA TYR A 194 -27.95 16.90 -18.74
C TYR A 194 -29.34 16.28 -18.64
N GLN A 195 -30.37 17.07 -18.31
CA GLN A 195 -31.75 16.59 -18.20
C GLN A 195 -32.36 16.10 -19.52
N ARG A 196 -31.82 16.55 -20.66
CA ARG A 196 -32.20 16.06 -21.99
C ARG A 196 -31.47 14.79 -22.41
N LYS A 197 -30.40 14.38 -21.70
CA LYS A 197 -29.72 13.11 -21.97
C LYS A 197 -30.70 11.97 -21.76
N THR A 198 -30.57 10.96 -22.60
CA THR A 198 -31.26 9.69 -22.39
C THR A 198 -30.76 9.04 -21.09
N VAL A 199 -31.61 8.17 -20.51
CA VAL A 199 -31.24 7.38 -19.31
C VAL A 199 -29.93 6.64 -19.56
N TRP A 200 -29.81 6.04 -20.74
CA TRP A 200 -28.62 5.35 -21.22
C TRP A 200 -27.33 6.21 -21.15
N GLU A 201 -27.32 7.38 -21.79
CA GLU A 201 -26.14 8.24 -21.84
C GLU A 201 -25.70 8.71 -20.45
N MET A 202 -26.67 9.02 -19.58
CA MET A 202 -26.38 9.47 -18.23
C MET A 202 -25.79 8.36 -17.36
N TRP A 203 -26.32 7.13 -17.48
CA TRP A 203 -25.75 5.95 -16.82
C TRP A 203 -24.33 5.65 -17.28
N GLN A 204 -24.08 5.71 -18.60
CA GLN A 204 -22.74 5.54 -19.15
C GLN A 204 -21.78 6.60 -18.59
N CYS A 205 -22.15 7.88 -18.62
CA CYS A 205 -21.35 8.97 -18.06
C CYS A 205 -20.99 8.70 -16.58
N CYS A 206 -21.97 8.34 -15.76
CA CYS A 206 -21.74 8.05 -14.35
C CYS A 206 -20.86 6.80 -14.13
N ALA A 207 -21.06 5.73 -14.92
CA ALA A 207 -20.26 4.51 -14.82
C ALA A 207 -18.77 4.78 -15.11
N TRP A 208 -18.47 5.63 -16.10
CA TRP A 208 -17.10 6.05 -16.39
C TRP A 208 -16.48 6.87 -15.24
N ARG A 209 -17.20 7.86 -14.71
CA ARG A 209 -16.71 8.65 -13.56
C ARG A 209 -16.52 7.79 -12.30
N LEU A 210 -17.43 6.86 -12.04
CA LEU A 210 -17.32 5.91 -10.93
C LEU A 210 -16.13 4.97 -11.11
N THR A 211 -15.82 4.54 -12.34
CA THR A 211 -14.66 3.69 -12.63
C THR A 211 -13.35 4.37 -12.26
N GLU A 212 -13.16 5.63 -12.64
CA GLU A 212 -11.99 6.42 -12.26
C GLU A 212 -11.88 6.57 -10.73
N ALA A 213 -13.00 6.83 -10.06
CA ALA A 213 -13.04 6.92 -8.61
C ALA A 213 -12.67 5.58 -7.94
N ILE A 214 -13.16 4.45 -8.46
CA ILE A 214 -12.83 3.10 -7.97
C ILE A 214 -11.34 2.82 -8.15
N GLN A 215 -10.75 3.15 -9.31
CA GLN A 215 -9.30 2.99 -9.54
C GLN A 215 -8.48 3.78 -8.51
N SER A 216 -8.92 5.00 -8.18
CA SER A 216 -8.30 5.81 -7.13
C SER A 216 -8.40 5.16 -5.73
N VAL A 217 -9.45 4.36 -5.48
CA VAL A 217 -9.60 3.61 -4.23
C VAL A 217 -8.71 2.38 -4.20
N VAL A 218 -8.53 1.70 -5.33
CA VAL A 218 -7.59 0.57 -5.44
C VAL A 218 -6.16 1.03 -5.16
N GLU A 219 -5.73 2.16 -5.75
CA GLU A 219 -4.40 2.72 -5.47
C GLU A 219 -4.27 3.22 -4.03
N PHE A 220 -5.34 3.77 -3.45
CA PHE A 220 -5.37 4.11 -2.03
C PHE A 220 -5.16 2.86 -1.16
N ALA A 221 -5.88 1.77 -1.46
CA ALA A 221 -5.78 0.51 -0.74
C ALA A 221 -4.36 -0.06 -0.77
N LYS A 222 -3.72 -0.09 -1.95
CA LYS A 222 -2.33 -0.55 -2.13
C LYS A 222 -1.35 0.26 -1.29
N GLY A 223 -1.61 1.54 -1.10
CA GLY A 223 -0.79 2.43 -0.27
C GLY A 223 -1.04 2.33 1.24
N LEU A 224 -2.08 1.60 1.69
CA LEU A 224 -2.31 1.37 3.12
C LEU A 224 -1.27 0.43 3.71
N PRO A 225 -0.55 0.81 4.78
CA PRO A 225 0.43 -0.06 5.42
C PRO A 225 -0.23 -1.36 5.92
N GLY A 226 0.25 -2.51 5.42
CA GLY A 226 -0.25 -3.83 5.78
C GLY A 226 -1.35 -4.39 4.87
N PHE A 227 -1.91 -3.61 3.93
CA PHE A 227 -2.92 -4.12 3.00
C PHE A 227 -2.33 -5.13 2.00
N MET A 228 -1.19 -4.79 1.38
CA MET A 228 -0.49 -5.67 0.44
C MET A 228 0.08 -6.94 1.11
N ASP A 229 0.14 -6.98 2.44
CA ASP A 229 0.53 -8.18 3.18
C ASP A 229 -0.64 -9.19 3.30
N LEU A 230 -1.90 -8.77 3.10
CA LEU A 230 -3.07 -9.67 3.12
C LEU A 230 -3.03 -10.64 1.94
N CYS A 231 -3.70 -11.79 2.03
CA CYS A 231 -3.82 -12.69 0.88
C CYS A 231 -4.64 -12.02 -0.24
N GLN A 232 -4.38 -12.40 -1.50
CA GLN A 232 -5.07 -11.79 -2.65
C GLN A 232 -6.60 -11.93 -2.55
N HIS A 233 -7.08 -13.06 -2.05
CA HIS A 233 -8.51 -13.31 -1.82
C HIS A 233 -9.12 -12.24 -0.89
N ASP A 234 -8.50 -11.98 0.26
CA ASP A 234 -9.00 -10.97 1.20
C ASP A 234 -8.90 -9.54 0.65
N GLN A 235 -7.85 -9.23 -0.12
CA GLN A 235 -7.74 -7.94 -0.80
C GLN A 235 -8.92 -7.74 -1.77
N ILE A 236 -9.26 -8.76 -2.55
CA ILE A 236 -10.40 -8.74 -3.49
C ILE A 236 -11.72 -8.61 -2.72
N VAL A 237 -11.94 -9.39 -1.66
CA VAL A 237 -13.17 -9.32 -0.85
C VAL A 237 -13.37 -7.92 -0.26
N LEU A 238 -12.31 -7.32 0.29
CA LEU A 238 -12.36 -5.97 0.88
C LEU A 238 -12.65 -4.90 -0.19
N LEU A 239 -12.00 -4.98 -1.35
CA LEU A 239 -12.23 -4.03 -2.44
C LEU A 239 -13.62 -4.20 -3.07
N LYS A 240 -14.04 -5.43 -3.37
CA LYS A 240 -15.35 -5.73 -3.96
C LYS A 240 -16.50 -5.21 -3.10
N ALA A 241 -16.39 -5.36 -1.79
CA ALA A 241 -17.44 -4.92 -0.87
C ALA A 241 -17.29 -3.46 -0.39
N GLY A 242 -16.09 -2.90 -0.38
CA GLY A 242 -15.79 -1.59 0.23
C GLY A 242 -15.53 -0.45 -0.74
N ALA A 243 -15.19 -0.72 -2.01
CA ALA A 243 -14.72 0.33 -2.92
C ALA A 243 -15.78 1.42 -3.16
N MET A 244 -17.03 1.04 -3.42
CA MET A 244 -18.13 1.99 -3.61
C MET A 244 -18.42 2.80 -2.33
N GLU A 245 -18.33 2.17 -1.15
CA GLU A 245 -18.52 2.87 0.13
C GLU A 245 -17.44 3.95 0.31
N VAL A 246 -16.18 3.65 -0.03
CA VAL A 246 -15.08 4.61 0.02
C VAL A 246 -15.26 5.72 -1.02
N VAL A 247 -15.77 5.42 -2.22
CA VAL A 247 -16.11 6.43 -3.23
C VAL A 247 -17.12 7.43 -2.67
N LEU A 248 -18.18 6.95 -1.99
CA LEU A 248 -19.17 7.83 -1.35
C LEU A 248 -18.56 8.69 -0.24
N VAL A 249 -17.63 8.15 0.56
CA VAL A 249 -16.88 8.94 1.55
C VAL A 249 -16.03 10.01 0.87
N LYS A 250 -15.26 9.65 -0.18
CA LYS A 250 -14.43 10.60 -0.93
C LYS A 250 -15.27 11.68 -1.63
N MET A 251 -16.48 11.36 -2.08
CA MET A 251 -17.41 12.29 -2.72
C MET A 251 -17.74 13.48 -1.80
N SER A 252 -17.77 13.29 -0.48
CA SER A 252 -18.01 14.39 0.47
C SER A 252 -16.93 15.49 0.42
N ARG A 253 -15.71 15.20 -0.04
CA ARG A 253 -14.66 16.22 -0.28
C ARG A 253 -14.99 17.13 -1.45
N ALA A 254 -15.65 16.58 -2.47
CA ALA A 254 -16.12 17.27 -3.65
C ALA A 254 -17.53 17.86 -3.47
N PHE A 255 -18.11 17.74 -2.27
CA PHE A 255 -19.43 18.25 -1.95
C PHE A 255 -19.36 19.65 -1.33
N ASN A 256 -20.27 20.52 -1.76
CA ASN A 256 -20.49 21.84 -1.18
C ASN A 256 -21.79 21.82 -0.37
N ALA A 257 -21.62 21.80 0.95
CA ALA A 257 -22.72 21.73 1.91
C ALA A 257 -23.52 23.03 2.03
N ASP A 258 -23.00 24.16 1.54
CA ASP A 258 -23.65 25.47 1.65
C ASP A 258 -24.83 25.59 0.68
N ASN A 259 -24.72 25.00 -0.51
CA ASN A 259 -25.73 25.05 -1.56
C ASN A 259 -26.15 23.67 -2.08
N ARG A 260 -25.76 22.59 -1.38
CA ARG A 260 -26.13 21.20 -1.69
C ARG A 260 -25.75 20.82 -3.14
N THR A 261 -24.51 21.11 -3.53
CA THR A 261 -23.97 20.78 -4.86
C THR A 261 -22.76 19.86 -4.77
N VAL A 262 -22.50 19.08 -5.81
CA VAL A 262 -21.30 18.24 -5.93
C VAL A 262 -20.50 18.63 -7.17
N PHE A 263 -19.18 18.57 -7.06
CA PHE A 263 -18.30 18.75 -8.20
C PHE A 263 -18.46 17.60 -9.20
N PHE A 264 -18.82 17.95 -10.43
CA PHE A 264 -19.05 17.03 -11.53
C PHE A 264 -18.63 17.69 -12.84
N GLU A 265 -17.76 17.04 -13.63
CA GLU A 265 -17.29 17.53 -14.94
C GLU A 265 -16.84 19.00 -14.96
N GLY A 266 -16.09 19.44 -13.93
CA GLY A 266 -15.48 20.77 -13.88
C GLY A 266 -16.31 21.85 -13.17
N LYS A 267 -17.57 21.57 -12.81
CA LYS A 267 -18.47 22.53 -12.15
C LYS A 267 -19.23 21.89 -10.99
N TYR A 268 -19.82 22.72 -10.15
CA TYR A 268 -20.67 22.29 -9.05
C TYR A 268 -22.14 22.28 -9.49
N GLY A 269 -22.80 21.13 -9.32
CA GLY A 269 -24.20 20.95 -9.69
C GLY A 269 -25.03 20.30 -8.59
N GLY A 270 -26.30 20.67 -8.53
CA GLY A 270 -27.27 20.06 -7.64
C GLY A 270 -27.73 18.68 -8.14
N PRO A 271 -28.62 18.00 -7.40
CA PRO A 271 -29.14 16.68 -7.78
C PRO A 271 -29.85 16.69 -9.15
N ASP A 272 -30.34 17.85 -9.59
CA ASP A 272 -31.05 18.03 -10.85
C ASP A 272 -30.25 17.69 -12.11
N ILE A 273 -28.90 17.72 -12.06
CA ILE A 273 -28.06 17.28 -13.19
C ILE A 273 -28.15 15.76 -13.39
N PHE A 274 -28.52 15.01 -12.35
CA PHE A 274 -28.62 13.55 -12.37
C PHE A 274 -30.04 13.04 -12.64
N ARG A 275 -31.00 13.94 -12.91
CA ARG A 275 -32.42 13.58 -13.07
C ARG A 275 -32.64 12.51 -14.14
N SER A 276 -31.89 12.57 -15.24
CA SER A 276 -32.01 11.59 -16.34
C SER A 276 -31.61 10.17 -15.97
N LEU A 277 -30.95 9.92 -14.84
CA LEU A 277 -30.66 8.55 -14.38
C LEU A 277 -31.93 7.76 -14.05
N GLY A 278 -33.04 8.44 -13.75
CA GLY A 278 -34.30 7.80 -13.35
C GLY A 278 -34.30 7.26 -11.90
N CYS A 279 -33.28 7.57 -11.10
CA CYS A 279 -33.14 7.11 -9.72
C CYS A 279 -33.03 8.26 -8.70
N ALA A 280 -33.98 9.20 -8.75
CA ALA A 280 -33.96 10.43 -7.94
C ALA A 280 -33.84 10.17 -6.42
N GLU A 281 -34.51 9.13 -5.92
CA GLU A 281 -34.42 8.73 -4.50
C GLU A 281 -33.00 8.33 -4.08
N LEU A 282 -32.30 7.55 -4.91
CA LEU A 282 -30.91 7.15 -4.66
C LEU A 282 -29.98 8.36 -4.70
N VAL A 283 -30.12 9.22 -5.73
CA VAL A 283 -29.32 10.45 -5.86
C VAL A 283 -29.55 11.36 -4.64
N GLY A 284 -30.82 11.57 -4.25
CA GLY A 284 -31.19 12.33 -3.06
C GLY A 284 -30.54 11.77 -1.80
N ALA A 285 -30.63 10.45 -1.59
CA ALA A 285 -30.04 9.77 -0.44
C ALA A 285 -28.50 9.86 -0.40
N ILE A 286 -27.82 9.83 -1.55
CA ILE A 286 -26.38 10.07 -1.65
C ILE A 286 -26.03 11.51 -1.25
N PHE A 287 -26.80 12.49 -1.74
CA PHE A 287 -26.61 13.90 -1.37
C PHE A 287 -26.86 14.14 0.12
N ASP A 288 -27.88 13.53 0.71
CA ASP A 288 -28.15 13.61 2.15
C ASP A 288 -27.02 12.98 2.97
N PHE A 289 -26.48 11.84 2.50
CA PHE A 289 -25.31 11.24 3.12
C PHE A 289 -24.10 12.19 3.09
N CYS A 290 -23.78 12.76 1.93
CA CYS A 290 -22.68 13.72 1.80
C CYS A 290 -22.89 14.94 2.71
N GLN A 291 -24.10 15.51 2.76
CA GLN A 291 -24.44 16.60 3.67
C GLN A 291 -24.19 16.22 5.14
N SER A 292 -24.65 15.03 5.55
CA SER A 292 -24.45 14.54 6.93
C SER A 292 -22.98 14.34 7.27
N LEU A 293 -22.17 13.85 6.32
CA LEU A 293 -20.75 13.63 6.51
C LEU A 293 -19.98 14.96 6.58
N CYS A 294 -20.32 15.94 5.71
CA CYS A 294 -19.75 17.28 5.77
C CYS A 294 -20.09 18.02 7.07
N ALA A 295 -21.26 17.75 7.68
CA ALA A 295 -21.63 18.31 8.97
C ALA A 295 -20.70 17.86 10.11
N LEU A 296 -20.02 16.73 9.97
CA LEU A 296 -18.98 16.27 10.90
C LEU A 296 -17.67 17.06 10.76
N ARG A 297 -17.50 17.85 9.70
CA ARG A 297 -16.33 18.73 9.46
C ARG A 297 -14.99 17.99 9.63
N PHE A 298 -14.83 16.84 8.99
CA PHE A 298 -13.55 16.13 9.03
C PHE A 298 -12.42 16.96 8.43
N SER A 299 -11.24 16.88 9.04
CA SER A 299 -9.99 17.27 8.39
C SER A 299 -9.62 16.27 7.28
N GLU A 300 -8.69 16.65 6.39
CA GLU A 300 -8.18 15.73 5.35
C GLU A 300 -7.54 14.47 5.94
N ASP A 301 -6.92 14.59 7.11
CA ASP A 301 -6.31 13.46 7.80
C ASP A 301 -7.39 12.57 8.46
N GLU A 302 -8.39 13.17 9.11
CA GLU A 302 -9.50 12.43 9.74
C GLU A 302 -10.33 11.66 8.70
N ILE A 303 -10.70 12.28 7.57
CA ILE A 303 -11.46 11.61 6.51
C ILE A 303 -10.64 10.50 5.84
N SER A 304 -9.31 10.63 5.78
CA SER A 304 -8.44 9.58 5.23
C SER A 304 -8.44 8.31 6.07
N LEU A 305 -8.38 8.44 7.40
CA LEU A 305 -8.45 7.31 8.32
C LEU A 305 -9.86 6.72 8.34
N TYR A 306 -10.90 7.56 8.28
CA TYR A 306 -12.28 7.08 8.16
C TYR A 306 -12.48 6.27 6.86
N ALA A 307 -11.95 6.74 5.72
CA ALA A 307 -11.98 6.00 4.46
C ALA A 307 -11.23 4.65 4.55
N ALA A 308 -10.07 4.62 5.21
CA ALA A 308 -9.33 3.38 5.45
C ALA A 308 -10.14 2.39 6.33
N LEU A 309 -10.84 2.89 7.36
CA LEU A 309 -11.69 2.07 8.24
C LEU A 309 -12.96 1.54 7.55
N VAL A 310 -13.50 2.30 6.59
CA VAL A 310 -14.62 1.83 5.75
C VAL A 310 -14.17 0.67 4.85
N LEU A 311 -12.97 0.79 4.27
CA LEU A 311 -12.39 -0.26 3.42
C LEU A 311 -11.99 -1.51 4.21
N ILE A 312 -11.19 -1.34 5.26
CA ILE A 312 -10.67 -2.42 6.09
C ILE A 312 -11.71 -2.81 7.13
N ASN A 313 -12.63 -3.68 6.72
CA ASN A 313 -13.76 -4.08 7.53
C ASN A 313 -13.80 -5.60 7.74
N THR A 314 -13.66 -6.04 8.98
CA THR A 314 -13.68 -7.46 9.36
C THR A 314 -15.05 -8.12 9.28
N THR A 315 -16.13 -7.34 9.16
CA THR A 315 -17.47 -7.89 9.04
C THR A 315 -17.78 -8.37 7.61
N ARG A 316 -16.84 -8.29 6.67
CA ARG A 316 -17.07 -8.78 5.30
C ARG A 316 -17.18 -10.32 5.30
N PRO A 317 -18.16 -10.88 4.58
CA PRO A 317 -18.24 -12.32 4.39
C PRO A 317 -17.03 -12.83 3.61
N CYS A 318 -16.72 -14.12 3.74
CA CYS A 318 -15.70 -14.80 2.93
C CYS A 318 -14.24 -14.36 3.13
N LEU A 319 -13.91 -13.66 4.21
CA LEU A 319 -12.49 -13.42 4.57
C LEU A 319 -11.80 -14.72 5.01
N GLN A 320 -10.65 -15.03 4.42
CA GLN A 320 -9.81 -16.18 4.75
C GLN A 320 -8.98 -15.94 6.01
N ASP A 321 -8.25 -14.83 6.10
CA ASP A 321 -7.42 -14.47 7.27
C ASP A 321 -8.03 -13.29 8.04
N ARG A 322 -9.18 -13.56 8.66
CA ARG A 322 -9.94 -12.54 9.41
C ARG A 322 -9.13 -11.94 10.56
N GLU A 323 -8.23 -12.70 11.18
CA GLU A 323 -7.39 -12.21 12.28
C GLU A 323 -6.41 -11.13 11.82
N LYS A 324 -5.79 -11.33 10.65
CA LYS A 324 -4.86 -10.36 10.08
C LYS A 324 -5.57 -9.08 9.66
N VAL A 325 -6.75 -9.20 9.04
CA VAL A 325 -7.62 -8.05 8.72
C VAL A 325 -8.02 -7.31 10.01
N GLN A 326 -8.39 -8.02 11.07
CA GLN A 326 -8.74 -7.44 12.37
C GLN A 326 -7.56 -6.74 13.04
N ARG A 327 -6.35 -7.26 12.89
CA ARG A 327 -5.14 -6.58 13.37
C ARG A 327 -4.94 -5.26 12.65
N LEU A 328 -5.06 -5.24 11.32
CA LEU A 328 -4.93 -4.00 10.54
C LEU A 328 -6.03 -3.00 10.91
N GLN A 329 -7.28 -3.44 11.02
CA GLN A 329 -8.40 -2.60 11.43
C GLN A 329 -8.14 -1.97 12.82
N ARG A 330 -7.69 -2.73 13.82
CA ARG A 330 -7.38 -2.21 15.17
C ARG A 330 -6.29 -1.13 15.15
N LEU A 331 -5.28 -1.28 14.29
CA LEU A 331 -4.22 -0.28 14.15
C LEU A 331 -4.77 1.02 13.55
N LEU A 332 -5.63 0.92 12.54
CA LEU A 332 -6.32 2.06 11.94
C LEU A 332 -7.27 2.74 12.94
N GLU A 333 -8.00 1.96 13.75
CA GLU A 333 -8.89 2.48 14.80
C GLU A 333 -8.08 3.26 15.84
N ALA A 334 -6.95 2.70 16.31
CA ALA A 334 -6.06 3.41 17.22
C ALA A 334 -5.48 4.70 16.60
N GLY A 335 -5.13 4.68 15.32
CA GLY A 335 -4.69 5.87 14.58
C GLY A 335 -5.77 6.93 14.44
N PHE A 336 -7.02 6.53 14.20
CA PHE A 336 -8.15 7.44 14.13
C PHE A 336 -8.46 8.06 15.50
N HIS A 337 -8.43 7.26 16.57
CA HIS A 337 -8.54 7.77 17.94
C HIS A 337 -7.42 8.75 18.29
N LEU A 338 -6.19 8.51 17.84
CA LEU A 338 -5.07 9.41 18.05
C LEU A 338 -5.31 10.78 17.37
N LEU A 339 -5.76 10.79 16.11
CA LEU A 339 -6.09 12.02 15.39
C LEU A 339 -7.20 12.81 16.09
N LEU A 340 -8.30 12.15 16.46
CA LEU A 340 -9.42 12.80 17.15
C LEU A 340 -9.03 13.28 18.55
N GLY A 341 -8.19 12.52 19.26
CA GLY A 341 -7.66 12.91 20.57
C GLY A 341 -6.81 14.17 20.50
N GLY A 342 -5.91 14.26 19.51
CA GLY A 342 -5.08 15.44 19.27
C GLY A 342 -5.88 16.70 18.92
N SER A 343 -7.04 16.53 18.26
CA SER A 343 -7.94 17.63 17.92
C SER A 343 -9.01 17.92 19.00
N HIS A 344 -9.07 17.14 20.10
CA HIS A 344 -10.15 17.16 21.09
C HIS A 344 -11.56 16.90 20.51
N ARG A 345 -11.67 16.01 19.51
CA ARG A 345 -12.91 15.72 18.75
C ARG A 345 -13.38 14.27 18.85
N VAL A 346 -13.09 13.61 19.97
CA VAL A 346 -13.45 12.20 20.20
C VAL A 346 -14.98 11.98 20.16
N ASP A 347 -15.77 13.03 20.41
CA ASP A 347 -17.24 13.02 20.31
C ASP A 347 -17.76 12.72 18.89
N VAL A 348 -16.95 12.97 17.85
CA VAL A 348 -17.30 12.66 16.47
C VAL A 348 -17.56 11.16 16.27
N LEU A 349 -16.91 10.29 17.05
CA LEU A 349 -17.09 8.83 16.96
C LEU A 349 -18.55 8.41 17.19
N ALA A 350 -19.25 9.06 18.11
CA ALA A 350 -20.65 8.79 18.40
C ALA A 350 -21.59 9.34 17.31
N LYS A 351 -21.11 10.28 16.50
CA LYS A 351 -21.86 10.95 15.42
C LYS A 351 -21.59 10.35 14.04
N LEU A 352 -20.68 9.37 13.93
CA LEU A 352 -20.37 8.70 12.68
C LEU A 352 -21.63 8.08 12.07
N PRO A 353 -21.81 8.12 10.74
CA PRO A 353 -22.87 7.39 10.09
C PRO A 353 -22.77 5.90 10.46
N PRO A 354 -23.89 5.24 10.79
CA PRO A 354 -23.90 3.80 10.99
C PRO A 354 -23.32 3.09 9.77
N LYS A 355 -22.46 2.08 9.99
CA LYS A 355 -21.84 1.29 8.89
C LYS A 355 -22.89 0.69 7.93
N THR A 356 -24.12 0.48 8.40
CA THR A 356 -25.25 0.00 7.60
C THR A 356 -25.72 1.03 6.56
N LYS A 357 -25.60 2.34 6.82
CA LYS A 357 -26.08 3.39 5.92
C LYS A 357 -25.36 3.36 4.57
N LEU A 358 -24.03 3.24 4.59
CA LEU A 358 -23.22 3.09 3.37
C LEU A 358 -23.58 1.83 2.59
N ARG A 359 -23.75 0.69 3.29
CA ARG A 359 -24.17 -0.56 2.66
C ARG A 359 -25.53 -0.43 1.99
N THR A 360 -26.51 0.21 2.65
CA THR A 360 -27.83 0.45 2.06
C THR A 360 -27.75 1.25 0.77
N LEU A 361 -26.96 2.33 0.73
CA LEU A 361 -26.75 3.13 -0.49
C LEU A 361 -26.12 2.29 -1.61
N CYS A 362 -25.11 1.47 -1.29
CA CYS A 362 -24.49 0.59 -2.27
C CYS A 362 -25.45 -0.50 -2.77
N SER A 363 -26.26 -1.09 -1.90
CA SER A 363 -27.29 -2.07 -2.30
C SER A 363 -28.34 -1.44 -3.20
N GLN A 364 -28.81 -0.23 -2.88
CA GLN A 364 -29.74 0.52 -3.74
C GLN A 364 -29.11 0.84 -5.10
N HIS A 365 -27.83 1.23 -5.14
CA HIS A 365 -27.12 1.42 -6.41
C HIS A 365 -27.11 0.15 -7.27
N VAL A 366 -26.78 -1.01 -6.67
CA VAL A 366 -26.78 -2.30 -7.36
C VAL A 366 -28.19 -2.66 -7.87
N GLU A 367 -29.23 -2.42 -7.08
CA GLU A 367 -30.62 -2.65 -7.51
C GLU A 367 -31.01 -1.79 -8.72
N GLN A 368 -30.65 -0.50 -8.71
CA GLN A 368 -30.90 0.41 -9.84
C GLN A 368 -30.11 0.00 -11.08
N LEU A 369 -28.86 -0.42 -10.90
CA LEU A 369 -28.02 -0.94 -11.99
C LEU A 369 -28.62 -2.21 -12.60
N GLN A 370 -29.12 -3.14 -11.79
CA GLN A 370 -29.80 -4.35 -12.27
C GLN A 370 -31.09 -4.01 -13.03
N ALA A 371 -31.88 -3.05 -12.54
CA ALA A 371 -33.07 -2.59 -13.23
C ALA A 371 -32.73 -1.99 -14.61
N PHE A 372 -31.67 -1.19 -14.68
CA PHE A 372 -31.16 -0.65 -15.93
C PHE A 372 -30.66 -1.76 -16.89
N GLN A 373 -29.88 -2.71 -16.40
CA GLN A 373 -29.37 -3.84 -17.19
C GLN A 373 -30.49 -4.71 -17.76
N ARG A 374 -31.62 -4.87 -17.05
CA ARG A 374 -32.80 -5.58 -17.57
C ARG A 374 -33.45 -4.87 -18.77
N LEU A 375 -33.43 -3.53 -18.77
CA LEU A 375 -34.01 -2.72 -19.85
C LEU A 375 -33.05 -2.53 -21.03
N TYR A 376 -31.74 -2.52 -20.78
CA TYR A 376 -30.69 -2.23 -21.77
C TYR A 376 -29.52 -3.24 -21.73
N PRO A 377 -29.75 -4.55 -21.90
CA PRO A 377 -28.74 -5.58 -21.65
C PRO A 377 -27.51 -5.49 -22.57
N ALA A 378 -27.72 -5.33 -23.89
CA ALA A 378 -26.62 -5.24 -24.86
C ALA A 378 -25.77 -3.98 -24.61
N LEU A 379 -26.42 -2.84 -24.41
CA LEU A 379 -25.74 -1.56 -24.17
C LEU A 379 -24.93 -1.60 -22.86
N ALA A 380 -25.50 -2.13 -21.77
CA ALA A 380 -24.80 -2.24 -20.50
C ALA A 380 -23.58 -3.16 -20.57
N GLN A 381 -23.61 -4.19 -21.42
CA GLN A 381 -22.47 -5.08 -21.64
C GLN A 381 -21.36 -4.41 -22.47
N ASP A 382 -21.73 -3.63 -23.48
CA ASP A 382 -20.77 -3.11 -24.48
C ASP A 382 -20.10 -1.79 -24.09
N THR A 383 -20.74 -0.94 -23.27
CA THR A 383 -20.20 0.40 -23.02
C THR A 383 -19.74 0.67 -21.59
N PHE A 384 -20.18 -0.16 -20.62
CA PHE A 384 -19.74 0.01 -19.24
C PHE A 384 -18.29 -0.45 -19.10
N PRO A 385 -17.43 0.34 -18.41
CA PRO A 385 -16.04 -0.02 -18.24
C PRO A 385 -15.87 -1.42 -17.61
N PRO A 386 -14.86 -2.21 -18.03
CA PRO A 386 -14.67 -3.58 -17.54
C PRO A 386 -14.62 -3.67 -16.02
N LEU A 387 -13.87 -2.78 -15.36
CA LEU A 387 -13.74 -2.74 -13.91
C LEU A 387 -15.09 -2.48 -13.21
N TYR A 388 -15.91 -1.57 -13.75
CA TYR A 388 -17.24 -1.29 -13.22
C TYR A 388 -18.14 -2.53 -13.32
N ARG A 389 -18.13 -3.19 -14.48
CA ARG A 389 -18.88 -4.43 -14.67
C ARG A 389 -18.43 -5.51 -13.70
N GLU A 390 -17.12 -5.75 -13.58
CA GLU A 390 -16.59 -6.78 -12.69
C GLU A 390 -16.95 -6.53 -11.22
N LEU A 391 -16.84 -5.28 -10.76
CA LEU A 391 -17.11 -4.92 -9.37
C LEU A 391 -18.59 -5.10 -8.99
N PHE A 392 -19.51 -4.79 -9.91
CA PHE A 392 -20.95 -4.80 -9.65
C PHE A 392 -21.71 -5.95 -10.32
N SER A 393 -21.00 -6.90 -10.95
CA SER A 393 -21.63 -8.10 -11.52
C SER A 393 -22.20 -8.96 -10.40
N VAL A 394 -23.44 -9.40 -10.58
CA VAL A 394 -24.03 -10.46 -9.76
C VAL A 394 -23.42 -11.77 -10.25
N GLU A 395 -22.67 -12.46 -9.38
CA GLU A 395 -22.31 -13.85 -9.65
C GLU A 395 -23.62 -14.64 -9.78
N ALA A 396 -23.94 -15.08 -10.99
CA ALA A 396 -25.03 -16.02 -11.19
C ALA A 396 -24.61 -17.31 -10.49
N GLU A 397 -25.16 -17.57 -9.31
CA GLU A 397 -25.05 -18.88 -8.68
C GLU A 397 -25.73 -19.91 -9.60
N THR A 398 -24.93 -20.59 -10.42
CA THR A 398 -25.32 -21.88 -10.97
C THR A 398 -25.32 -22.91 -9.82
N PRO A 399 -26.43 -23.62 -9.55
CA PRO A 399 -26.42 -24.69 -8.57
C PRO A 399 -25.68 -25.89 -9.15
N GLY A 400 -24.45 -26.12 -8.69
CA GLY A 400 -23.68 -27.34 -8.94
C GLY A 400 -22.50 -27.15 -9.89
N GLY A 401 -21.29 -27.38 -9.38
CA GLY A 401 -20.05 -27.44 -10.16
C GLY A 401 -18.96 -26.56 -9.55
N GLY A 402 -17.89 -27.19 -9.06
CA GLY A 402 -16.78 -26.51 -8.42
C GLY A 402 -16.15 -25.42 -9.29
N TRP A 403 -15.57 -24.43 -8.62
CA TRP A 403 -14.69 -23.42 -9.17
C TRP A 403 -13.76 -24.03 -10.23
N PRO A 404 -13.85 -23.62 -11.51
CA PRO A 404 -12.75 -23.84 -12.43
C PRO A 404 -11.62 -22.95 -11.94
N VAL A 405 -10.59 -23.57 -11.36
CA VAL A 405 -9.31 -22.93 -11.12
C VAL A 405 -8.64 -22.72 -12.48
N THR A 406 -9.00 -21.65 -13.17
CA THR A 406 -8.22 -21.12 -14.28
C THR A 406 -7.50 -19.84 -13.82
N PRO A 407 -6.17 -19.76 -13.95
CA PRO A 407 -5.44 -18.56 -13.60
C PRO A 407 -5.63 -17.52 -14.71
N HIS A 408 -6.68 -16.71 -14.64
CA HIS A 408 -6.78 -15.47 -15.42
C HIS A 408 -6.38 -14.27 -14.55
N PRO A 409 -5.41 -13.43 -14.99
CA PRO A 409 -4.92 -12.32 -14.19
C PRO A 409 -5.98 -11.22 -14.12
N LEU A 410 -6.37 -10.85 -12.89
CA LEU A 410 -7.31 -9.76 -12.55
C LEU A 410 -6.78 -8.35 -12.83
N PHE A 411 -5.79 -8.23 -13.70
CA PHE A 411 -5.28 -6.96 -14.23
C PHE A 411 -4.85 -7.22 -15.68
N PRO A 412 -5.29 -6.43 -16.67
CA PRO A 412 -4.63 -6.48 -17.96
C PRO A 412 -3.14 -6.14 -17.74
N PRO A 413 -2.20 -6.85 -18.39
CA PRO A 413 -0.82 -6.37 -18.45
C PRO A 413 -0.80 -4.98 -19.12
N PRO A 414 0.27 -4.18 -18.96
CA PRO A 414 0.43 -2.97 -19.76
C PRO A 414 0.27 -3.33 -21.24
N ILE A 415 -0.58 -2.58 -21.94
CA ILE A 415 -0.89 -2.77 -23.36
C ILE A 415 0.43 -2.79 -24.15
N PRO A 416 0.72 -3.82 -24.97
CA PRO A 416 1.95 -3.85 -25.75
C PRO A 416 1.89 -2.80 -26.87
N PHE A 417 2.91 -1.94 -26.90
CA PHE A 417 3.13 -0.97 -27.97
C PHE A 417 3.85 -1.66 -29.15
N ALA A 418 3.43 -1.37 -30.38
CA ALA A 418 4.10 -1.82 -31.59
C ALA A 418 4.60 -0.60 -32.38
N ILE A 419 5.87 -0.64 -32.82
CA ILE A 419 6.44 0.33 -33.78
C ILE A 419 6.47 -0.36 -35.15
N GLN A 420 5.93 0.30 -36.18
CA GLN A 420 6.14 -0.13 -37.56
C GLN A 420 7.36 0.60 -38.14
N SER A 421 8.35 -0.16 -38.60
CA SER A 421 9.41 0.35 -39.48
C SER A 421 9.18 -0.16 -40.92
N PRO A 422 9.82 0.44 -41.94
CA PRO A 422 9.79 -0.06 -43.32
C PRO A 422 10.34 -1.49 -43.48
N GLN A 423 10.98 -2.06 -42.46
CA GLN A 423 11.56 -3.40 -42.46
C GLN A 423 10.82 -4.40 -41.55
N GLY A 424 9.75 -4.00 -40.83
CA GLY A 424 8.93 -4.90 -40.01
C GLY A 424 8.30 -4.28 -38.76
N THR A 425 7.42 -5.04 -38.10
CA THR A 425 6.74 -4.65 -36.84
C THR A 425 7.55 -5.11 -35.62
N ILE A 426 7.92 -4.18 -34.73
CA ILE A 426 8.65 -4.49 -33.48
C ILE A 426 7.68 -4.38 -32.30
N GLN A 427 7.48 -5.47 -31.55
CA GLN A 427 6.75 -5.46 -30.28
C GLN A 427 7.69 -5.11 -29.12
N LEU A 428 7.43 -4.01 -28.41
CA LEU A 428 8.17 -3.63 -27.20
C LEU A 428 7.55 -4.30 -25.97
N GLY A 429 7.84 -5.58 -25.81
CA GLY A 429 7.44 -6.37 -24.63
C GLY A 429 8.55 -6.62 -23.60
N ALA A 430 9.84 -6.56 -23.99
CA ALA A 430 10.93 -6.92 -23.07
C ALA A 430 12.35 -6.43 -23.44
N GLU A 431 12.57 -5.69 -24.54
CA GLU A 431 13.93 -5.37 -25.01
C GLU A 431 14.10 -3.89 -25.40
N PHE A 432 14.15 -3.00 -24.42
CA PHE A 432 14.43 -1.56 -24.62
C PHE A 432 15.87 -1.27 -25.08
N HIS A 433 16.80 -2.22 -24.95
CA HIS A 433 18.21 -2.04 -25.33
C HIS A 433 18.49 -2.05 -26.85
N LYS A 434 17.48 -2.31 -27.70
CA LYS A 434 17.64 -2.37 -29.16
C LYS A 434 17.30 -1.06 -29.90
N LEU A 435 16.78 -0.04 -29.20
CA LEU A 435 16.41 1.25 -29.80
C LEU A 435 17.61 2.19 -30.03
N SER A 436 18.75 1.96 -29.37
CA SER A 436 19.96 2.78 -29.52
C SER A 436 20.85 2.39 -30.71
N SER A 437 20.44 1.42 -31.53
CA SER A 437 21.25 0.86 -32.63
C SER A 437 20.61 0.96 -34.01
N LEU A 438 19.53 1.72 -34.16
CA LEU A 438 18.87 1.94 -35.46
C LEU A 438 19.41 3.23 -36.10
N PRO A 439 19.97 3.17 -37.33
CA PRO A 439 20.42 4.36 -38.03
C PRO A 439 19.25 5.08 -38.73
N GLY A 440 19.15 6.40 -38.52
CA GLY A 440 18.21 7.30 -39.21
C GLY A 440 16.99 7.74 -38.39
N ASN A 441 16.18 8.62 -38.99
CA ASN A 441 14.96 9.16 -38.37
C ASN A 441 13.93 8.05 -38.12
N VAL A 442 13.39 7.99 -36.89
CA VAL A 442 12.37 7.01 -36.52
C VAL A 442 11.05 7.74 -36.31
N SER A 443 10.10 7.51 -37.21
CA SER A 443 8.73 8.00 -37.08
C SER A 443 7.95 7.11 -36.11
N VAL A 444 7.40 7.69 -35.04
CA VAL A 444 6.57 6.95 -34.07
C VAL A 444 5.13 7.39 -34.25
N ILE A 445 4.27 6.45 -34.69
CA ILE A 445 2.86 6.73 -34.95
C ILE A 445 2.03 6.38 -33.71
N PHE A 446 1.28 7.35 -33.19
CA PHE A 446 0.33 7.14 -32.10
C PHE A 446 -1.08 6.97 -32.66
N LEU A 447 -1.70 5.82 -32.42
CA LEU A 447 -3.12 5.59 -32.75
C LEU A 447 -3.96 5.73 -31.48
N THR A 448 -4.73 6.82 -31.38
CA THR A 448 -5.80 6.95 -30.37
C THR A 448 -7.16 6.90 -31.07
N ARG A 449 -8.09 6.08 -30.56
CA ARG A 449 -9.49 6.08 -31.02
C ARG A 449 -10.22 7.24 -30.33
N CYS A 450 -10.51 8.31 -31.07
CA CYS A 450 -11.44 9.34 -30.62
C CYS A 450 -12.90 8.97 -30.96
N SER A 451 -13.82 9.23 -30.04
CA SER A 451 -15.27 9.18 -30.28
C SER A 451 -15.73 10.45 -31.02
N PRO A 452 -16.71 10.41 -31.95
CA PRO A 452 -16.97 11.52 -32.89
C PRO A 452 -17.63 12.78 -32.31
N THR A 453 -17.74 12.92 -30.98
CA THR A 453 -18.64 13.93 -30.36
C THR A 453 -17.96 15.00 -29.53
N THR A 454 -16.63 15.01 -29.42
CA THR A 454 -15.90 16.07 -28.70
C THR A 454 -15.13 16.98 -29.64
N ASN A 455 -15.35 18.28 -29.47
CA ASN A 455 -14.69 19.38 -30.15
C ASN A 455 -13.15 19.17 -30.24
N ASN A 456 -12.58 19.38 -31.43
CA ASN A 456 -11.24 18.94 -31.89
C ASN A 456 -10.00 19.37 -31.06
N ASN A 457 -10.17 20.12 -29.96
CA ASN A 457 -9.05 20.61 -29.15
C ASN A 457 -8.78 19.81 -27.86
N CYS A 458 -9.68 18.94 -27.42
CA CYS A 458 -9.47 18.15 -26.19
C CYS A 458 -8.48 16.99 -26.36
N GLY A 459 -8.55 16.27 -27.48
CA GLY A 459 -7.71 15.08 -27.71
C GLY A 459 -6.21 15.37 -27.85
N ILE A 460 -5.86 16.56 -28.34
CA ILE A 460 -4.46 16.99 -28.53
C ILE A 460 -3.77 17.26 -27.17
N PHE A 461 -4.51 17.78 -26.19
CA PHE A 461 -3.98 18.08 -24.86
C PHE A 461 -3.69 16.81 -24.02
N GLU A 462 -4.52 15.77 -24.14
CA GLU A 462 -4.33 14.51 -23.40
C GLU A 462 -3.11 13.72 -23.92
N ALA A 463 -2.88 13.70 -25.24
CA ALA A 463 -1.72 13.07 -25.84
C ALA A 463 -0.39 13.76 -25.43
N LEU A 464 -0.36 15.11 -25.45
CA LEU A 464 0.81 15.89 -25.02
C LEU A 464 1.09 15.76 -23.52
N SER A 465 0.03 15.62 -22.69
CA SER A 465 0.15 15.40 -21.24
C SER A 465 0.71 14.01 -20.92
N MET A 466 0.30 12.97 -21.66
CA MET A 466 0.86 11.62 -21.51
C MET A 466 2.33 11.56 -21.93
N CYS A 467 2.71 12.22 -23.03
CA CYS A 467 4.11 12.28 -23.48
C CYS A 467 5.03 13.02 -22.49
N ARG A 468 4.57 14.13 -21.89
CA ARG A 468 5.32 14.85 -20.84
C ARG A 468 5.44 14.07 -19.52
N ALA A 469 4.47 13.21 -19.22
CA ALA A 469 4.48 12.40 -18.00
C ALA A 469 5.39 11.15 -18.09
N LEU A 470 5.67 10.67 -19.31
CA LEU A 470 6.46 9.45 -19.53
C LEU A 470 7.98 9.70 -19.68
N TYR A 471 8.43 10.91 -20.00
CA TYR A 471 9.86 11.20 -20.21
C TYR A 471 10.31 12.56 -19.68
N PRO A 472 11.16 12.61 -18.62
CA PRO A 472 11.81 13.85 -18.19
C PRO A 472 13.13 14.17 -18.93
N ALA A 473 13.64 13.29 -19.80
CA ALA A 473 15.06 13.29 -20.20
C ALA A 473 15.38 13.80 -21.62
N LEU A 474 14.39 14.13 -22.44
CA LEU A 474 14.63 14.66 -23.79
C LEU A 474 13.87 15.98 -23.93
N GLY A 475 14.58 17.09 -23.70
CA GLY A 475 14.14 18.37 -24.23
C GLY A 475 14.03 18.28 -25.75
N TRP A 476 13.24 19.17 -26.34
CA TRP A 476 13.01 19.31 -27.80
C TRP A 476 11.95 18.35 -28.38
N ILE A 477 10.69 18.81 -28.40
CA ILE A 477 9.70 18.42 -29.41
C ILE A 477 9.45 19.69 -30.22
N LEU A 478 9.86 19.70 -31.49
CA LEU A 478 9.57 20.75 -32.46
C LEU A 478 8.59 20.15 -33.48
N ASP A 479 7.39 20.74 -33.51
CA ASP A 479 6.28 20.55 -34.45
C ASP A 479 5.45 19.26 -34.38
N CYS A 480 4.16 19.45 -34.05
CA CYS A 480 3.07 18.51 -34.31
C CYS A 480 2.16 19.14 -35.36
N GLU A 481 2.13 18.61 -36.59
CA GLU A 481 1.11 19.00 -37.58
C GLU A 481 -0.05 17.98 -37.60
N PRO A 482 -1.31 18.46 -37.61
CA PRO A 482 -2.48 17.59 -37.75
C PRO A 482 -2.69 17.17 -39.21
N VAL A 483 -2.66 15.87 -39.51
CA VAL A 483 -3.08 15.34 -40.82
C VAL A 483 -4.52 14.86 -40.70
N VAL A 484 -5.44 15.57 -41.37
CA VAL A 484 -6.87 15.23 -41.37
C VAL A 484 -7.21 14.43 -42.63
N GLY A 485 -7.60 13.16 -42.46
CA GLY A 485 -8.12 12.33 -43.55
C GLY A 485 -8.85 11.10 -43.03
N LEU A 486 -10.14 10.99 -43.37
CA LEU A 486 -11.01 9.80 -43.20
C LEU A 486 -11.16 9.27 -41.75
N GLY A 487 -11.84 10.03 -40.89
CA GLY A 487 -12.53 9.48 -39.70
C GLY A 487 -11.65 8.97 -38.56
N LEU A 488 -10.33 9.14 -38.62
CA LEU A 488 -9.36 8.90 -37.56
C LEU A 488 -8.47 10.14 -37.43
N SER A 489 -8.26 10.64 -36.22
CA SER A 489 -7.22 11.65 -35.96
C SER A 489 -5.89 10.92 -35.80
N LEU A 490 -5.01 10.98 -36.80
CA LEU A 490 -3.61 10.57 -36.65
C LEU A 490 -2.79 11.74 -36.12
N SER A 491 -2.06 11.52 -35.03
CA SER A 491 -0.97 12.42 -34.63
C SER A 491 0.35 11.72 -34.90
N VAL A 492 1.13 12.28 -35.83
CA VAL A 492 2.48 11.81 -36.15
C VAL A 492 3.46 12.68 -35.39
N ALA A 493 4.37 12.07 -34.63
CA ALA A 493 5.50 12.77 -34.03
C ALA A 493 6.79 12.22 -34.68
N GLU A 494 7.58 13.09 -35.30
CA GLU A 494 8.90 12.73 -35.82
C GLU A 494 9.95 12.96 -34.73
N LEU A 495 10.73 11.93 -34.43
CA LEU A 495 11.90 12.04 -33.56
C LEU A 495 13.15 12.09 -34.44
N TYR A 496 13.79 13.27 -34.47
CA TYR A 496 15.08 13.46 -35.12
C TYR A 496 16.21 13.10 -34.17
N PHE A 497 17.10 12.21 -34.61
CA PHE A 497 18.38 11.96 -33.95
C PHE A 497 19.48 12.66 -34.77
N PRO A 498 20.24 13.61 -34.21
CA PRO A 498 21.38 14.16 -34.93
C PRO A 498 22.44 13.07 -35.07
N SER A 499 22.99 12.92 -36.28
CA SER A 499 24.19 12.13 -36.52
C SER A 499 25.30 12.59 -35.59
N ALA A 500 26.01 11.63 -34.99
CA ALA A 500 27.15 11.87 -34.11
C ALA A 500 28.25 12.72 -34.77
#